data_AF-A0A127I785-F1
#
_entry.id   AF-A0A127I785-F1
#
_cell.length_a   1.000
_cell.length_b   1.000
_cell.length_c   1.000
_cell.angle_alpha   90.00
_cell.angle_beta   90.00
_cell.angle_gamma   90.00
#
_symmetry.space_group_name_H-M   'P 1'
#
loop_
_entity.id
_entity.type
_entity.pdbx_description
1 polymer ?
#
loop_
_entity_poly.entity_id
_entity_poly.type
_entity_poly.pdbx_seq_one_letter_code
_entity_poly.pdbx_strand_id
1 'polypeptide(L)'
;MDIPNAAGEQKQRLYERLYVAAEDLGHARQYAQHLLKKGWHSAPWERRGSIYMQQSAFVTALVVSYARAFTKSYGWPMLPEGTLPEDERAIALHKQLMDLRHEVYAHSDSKHHKVQPWRLDSEALTDIRGAPFLRFTKNECEQITELIDGILKRLLPRIITMRAEIADA
;
A
#
# COMPACT_ATOMS: atom_id res chain seq x y z
N MET A 1 22.73 -14.17 34.97
CA MET A 1 22.45 -13.84 33.56
C MET A 1 21.08 -14.43 33.28
N ASP A 2 20.05 -13.60 33.37
CA ASP A 2 18.69 -14.02 33.07
C ASP A 2 18.60 -14.32 31.58
N ILE A 3 18.22 -15.55 31.26
CA ILE A 3 17.92 -15.94 29.88
C ILE A 3 16.71 -15.11 29.47
N PRO A 4 16.80 -14.26 28.43
CA PRO A 4 15.63 -13.54 27.94
C PRO A 4 14.50 -14.53 27.69
N ASN A 5 13.31 -14.25 28.22
CA ASN A 5 12.13 -15.07 27.96
C ASN A 5 11.77 -14.93 26.47
N ALA A 6 12.35 -15.79 25.64
CA ALA A 6 12.25 -15.76 24.19
C ALA A 6 10.79 -15.77 23.70
N ALA A 7 9.89 -16.41 24.46
CA ALA A 7 8.46 -16.41 24.16
C ALA A 7 7.81 -15.04 24.39
N GLY A 8 8.18 -14.34 25.47
CA GLY A 8 7.74 -12.97 25.73
C GLY A 8 8.23 -11.99 24.67
N GLU A 9 9.49 -12.11 24.26
CA GLU A 9 10.08 -11.27 23.20
C GLU A 9 9.41 -11.52 21.83
N GLN A 10 9.11 -12.77 21.49
CA GLN A 10 8.40 -13.11 20.26
C GLN A 10 6.96 -12.55 20.25
N LYS A 11 6.27 -12.64 21.39
CA LYS A 11 4.91 -12.09 21.56
C LYS A 11 4.90 -10.57 21.42
N GLN A 12 5.85 -9.89 22.05
CA GLN A 12 6.04 -8.44 21.93
C GLN A 12 6.29 -8.02 20.48
N ARG A 13 7.19 -8.69 19.77
CA ARG A 13 7.47 -8.42 18.34
C ARG A 13 6.25 -8.63 17.45
N LEU A 14 5.42 -9.64 17.73
CA LEU A 14 4.18 -9.86 17.00
C LEU A 14 3.18 -8.73 17.27
N TYR A 15 3.02 -8.31 18.53
CA TYR A 15 2.16 -7.18 18.88
C TYR A 15 2.58 -5.90 18.16
N GLU A 16 3.86 -5.56 18.19
CA GLU A 16 4.43 -4.41 17.46
C GLU A 16 4.15 -4.50 15.97
N ARG A 17 4.38 -5.68 15.36
CA ARG A 17 4.12 -5.90 13.94
C ARG A 17 2.65 -5.65 13.57
N LEU A 18 1.72 -6.17 14.37
CA LEU A 18 0.29 -6.00 14.14
C LEU A 18 -0.13 -4.54 14.30
N TYR A 19 0.39 -3.86 15.33
CA TYR A 19 0.10 -2.45 15.58
C TYR A 19 0.57 -1.57 14.41
N VAL A 20 1.82 -1.71 13.99
CA VAL A 20 2.38 -0.94 12.87
C VAL A 20 1.65 -1.26 11.56
N ALA A 21 1.29 -2.53 11.32
CA ALA A 21 0.50 -2.90 10.15
C ALA A 21 -0.89 -2.23 10.14
N ALA A 22 -1.54 -2.12 11.31
CA ALA A 22 -2.82 -1.43 11.42
C ALA A 22 -2.69 0.09 11.16
N GLU A 23 -1.59 0.73 11.60
CA GLU A 23 -1.31 2.13 11.28
C GLU A 23 -1.05 2.35 9.78
N ASP A 24 -0.23 1.50 9.17
CA ASP A 24 0.04 1.51 7.73
C ASP A 24 -1.25 1.39 6.89
N LEU A 25 -2.14 0.48 7.28
CA LEU A 25 -3.47 0.32 6.69
C LEU A 25 -4.36 1.54 6.95
N GLY A 26 -4.31 2.11 8.15
CA GLY A 26 -5.00 3.35 8.51
C GLY A 26 -4.60 4.52 7.61
N HIS A 27 -3.30 4.71 7.37
CA HIS A 27 -2.80 5.72 6.45
C HIS A 27 -3.27 5.47 5.02
N ALA A 28 -3.15 4.23 4.52
CA ALA A 28 -3.62 3.88 3.18
C ALA A 28 -5.10 4.22 2.99
N ARG A 29 -5.93 3.93 3.99
CA ARG A 29 -7.35 4.27 4.00
C ARG A 29 -7.59 5.78 3.96
N GLN A 30 -6.86 6.55 4.78
CA GLN A 30 -6.98 8.01 4.79
C GLN A 30 -6.63 8.62 3.42
N TYR A 31 -5.61 8.09 2.75
CA TYR A 31 -5.25 8.53 1.39
C TYR A 31 -6.34 8.19 0.37
N ALA A 32 -6.91 6.98 0.41
CA ALA A 32 -8.03 6.59 -0.46
C ALA A 32 -9.24 7.52 -0.27
N GLN A 33 -9.60 7.80 0.99
CA GLN A 33 -10.68 8.72 1.33
C GLN A 33 -10.40 10.16 0.92
N HIS A 34 -9.14 10.60 1.00
CA HIS A 34 -8.74 11.92 0.54
C HIS A 34 -8.95 12.05 -0.98
N LEU A 35 -8.53 11.04 -1.75
CA LEU A 35 -8.74 10.98 -3.21
C LEU A 35 -10.24 11.06 -3.56
N LEU A 36 -11.07 10.27 -2.87
CA LEU A 36 -12.54 10.30 -3.02
C LEU A 36 -13.13 11.68 -2.70
N LYS A 37 -12.76 12.25 -1.55
CA LYS A 37 -13.24 13.57 -1.10
C LYS A 37 -12.89 14.69 -2.08
N LYS A 38 -11.71 14.61 -2.70
CA LYS A 38 -11.24 15.62 -3.65
C LYS A 38 -11.69 15.36 -5.10
N GLY A 39 -12.27 14.19 -5.38
CA GLY A 39 -12.60 13.75 -6.73
C GLY A 39 -11.36 13.72 -7.63
N TRP A 40 -10.23 13.26 -7.09
CA TRP A 40 -8.95 13.16 -7.78
C TRP A 40 -8.82 11.78 -8.42
N HIS A 41 -9.37 11.65 -9.63
CA HIS A 41 -9.38 10.40 -10.41
C HIS A 41 -8.96 10.62 -11.88
N SER A 42 -8.32 11.74 -12.15
CA SER A 42 -8.05 12.22 -13.51
C SER A 42 -6.76 11.62 -14.07
N ALA A 43 -6.73 11.39 -15.37
CA ALA A 43 -5.50 11.16 -16.12
C ALA A 43 -4.61 12.43 -16.08
N PRO A 44 -3.33 12.35 -16.49
CA PRO A 44 -2.58 13.58 -16.72
C PRO A 44 -3.34 14.44 -17.77
N TRP A 45 -3.07 15.75 -17.85
CA TRP A 45 -3.73 16.75 -18.74
C TRP A 45 -5.26 16.96 -18.62
N GLU A 46 -6.03 16.08 -18.00
CA GLU A 46 -7.48 16.28 -17.83
C GLU A 46 -7.83 17.42 -16.87
N ARG A 47 -6.92 17.78 -15.98
CA ARG A 47 -7.06 18.91 -15.04
C ARG A 47 -5.84 19.81 -15.08
N ARG A 48 -6.09 21.12 -14.94
CA ARG A 48 -5.05 22.15 -14.95
C ARG A 48 -4.25 22.16 -13.64
N GLY A 49 -3.01 22.62 -13.73
CA GLY A 49 -2.14 22.88 -12.58
C GLY A 49 -1.55 21.61 -11.96
N SER A 50 -1.34 21.63 -10.66
CA SER A 50 -0.62 20.59 -9.90
C SER A 50 -1.50 19.43 -9.42
N ILE A 51 -2.77 19.37 -9.81
CA ILE A 51 -3.74 18.37 -9.30
C ILE A 51 -3.26 16.95 -9.61
N TYR A 52 -2.83 16.67 -10.85
CA TYR A 52 -2.37 15.33 -11.21
C TYR A 52 -1.12 14.92 -10.43
N MET A 53 -0.18 15.85 -10.21
CA MET A 53 1.02 15.61 -9.41
C MET A 53 0.66 15.29 -7.95
N GLN A 54 -0.25 16.07 -7.35
CA GLN A 54 -0.74 15.84 -5.99
C GLN A 54 -1.46 14.50 -5.88
N GLN A 55 -2.38 14.20 -6.80
CA GLN A 55 -3.06 12.90 -6.88
C GLN A 55 -2.05 11.75 -6.95
N SER A 56 -1.05 11.87 -7.84
CA SER A 56 -0.01 10.84 -8.01
C SER A 56 0.74 10.59 -6.72
N ALA A 57 1.06 11.65 -5.95
CA ALA A 57 1.69 11.52 -4.64
C ALA A 57 0.80 10.78 -3.62
N PHE A 58 -0.49 11.12 -3.55
CA PHE A 58 -1.45 10.44 -2.66
C PHE A 58 -1.66 8.97 -3.04
N VAL A 59 -1.77 8.67 -4.34
CA VAL A 59 -1.92 7.29 -4.84
C VAL A 59 -0.66 6.47 -4.53
N THR A 60 0.52 7.06 -4.71
CA THR A 60 1.79 6.42 -4.32
C THR A 60 1.81 6.13 -2.81
N ALA A 61 1.47 7.12 -1.99
CA ALA A 61 1.42 6.97 -0.54
C ALA A 61 0.41 5.89 -0.10
N LEU A 62 -0.75 5.82 -0.75
CA LEU A 62 -1.76 4.77 -0.56
C LEU A 62 -1.16 3.38 -0.80
N VAL A 63 -0.63 3.14 -2.02
CA VAL A 63 -0.14 1.82 -2.42
C VAL A 63 1.02 1.38 -1.55
N VAL A 64 1.97 2.29 -1.30
CA VAL A 64 3.15 2.00 -0.46
C VAL A 64 2.75 1.69 0.98
N SER A 65 1.86 2.49 1.59
CA SER A 65 1.42 2.24 2.96
C SER A 65 0.64 0.94 3.08
N TYR A 66 -0.28 0.67 2.14
CA TYR A 66 -1.02 -0.59 2.11
C TYR A 66 -0.08 -1.79 2.06
N ALA A 67 0.85 -1.81 1.11
CA ALA A 67 1.70 -2.96 0.89
C ALA A 67 2.82 -3.12 1.96
N ARG A 68 3.21 -2.05 2.68
CA ARG A 68 4.09 -2.15 3.85
C ARG A 68 3.52 -3.04 4.96
N ALA A 69 2.19 -3.00 5.15
CA ALA A 69 1.52 -3.88 6.11
C ALA A 69 1.75 -5.37 5.81
N PHE A 70 1.97 -5.75 4.54
CA PHE A 70 2.11 -7.15 4.11
C PHE A 70 3.52 -7.56 3.68
N THR A 71 4.41 -6.59 3.47
CA THR A 71 5.79 -6.86 3.09
C THR A 71 6.57 -7.38 4.29
N LYS A 72 7.53 -8.29 4.04
CA LYS A 72 8.47 -8.78 5.05
C LYS A 72 9.23 -7.61 5.69
N SER A 73 9.29 -7.57 7.01
CA SER A 73 10.11 -6.63 7.79
C SER A 73 11.20 -7.39 8.54
N TYR A 74 12.44 -6.88 8.54
CA TYR A 74 13.53 -7.51 9.27
C TYR A 74 13.31 -7.34 10.79
N GLY A 75 13.41 -8.45 11.54
CA GLY A 75 13.23 -8.45 12.99
C GLY A 75 11.78 -8.58 13.47
N TRP A 76 10.80 -8.54 12.58
CA TRP A 76 9.39 -8.80 12.90
C TRP A 76 8.86 -10.07 12.23
N PRO A 77 7.90 -10.78 12.85
CA PRO A 77 7.23 -11.90 12.22
C PRO A 77 6.35 -11.44 11.04
N MET A 78 5.90 -12.40 10.24
CA MET A 78 4.86 -12.16 9.24
C MET A 78 3.51 -11.87 9.92
N LEU A 79 2.61 -11.20 9.20
CA LEU A 79 1.22 -11.12 9.65
C LEU A 79 0.62 -12.54 9.69
N PRO A 80 -0.20 -12.86 10.69
CA PRO A 80 -0.82 -14.17 10.77
C PRO A 80 -1.77 -14.41 9.60
N GLU A 81 -1.99 -15.69 9.29
CA GLU A 81 -3.01 -16.11 8.35
C GLU A 81 -4.41 -15.65 8.78
N GLY A 82 -5.32 -15.54 7.81
CA GLY A 82 -6.68 -15.05 8.02
C GLY A 82 -6.79 -13.53 8.27
N THR A 83 -5.70 -12.77 8.11
CA THR A 83 -5.74 -11.31 8.16
C THR A 83 -6.53 -10.71 6.97
N LEU A 84 -6.38 -11.30 5.79
CA LEU A 84 -7.13 -10.91 4.60
C LEU A 84 -8.56 -11.47 4.64
N PRO A 85 -9.55 -10.75 4.11
CA PRO A 85 -10.85 -11.32 3.81
C PRO A 85 -10.75 -12.53 2.88
N GLU A 86 -11.62 -13.52 3.06
CA GLU A 86 -11.64 -14.76 2.27
C GLU A 86 -12.32 -14.60 0.91
N ASP A 87 -12.93 -13.45 0.62
CA ASP A 87 -13.59 -13.24 -0.65
C ASP A 87 -12.58 -13.08 -1.80
N GLU A 88 -12.85 -13.75 -2.92
CA GLU A 88 -11.94 -13.78 -4.08
C GLU A 88 -11.65 -12.38 -4.64
N ARG A 89 -12.61 -11.46 -4.52
CA ARG A 89 -12.45 -10.07 -4.99
C ARG A 89 -11.43 -9.32 -4.13
N ALA A 90 -11.51 -9.45 -2.81
CA ALA A 90 -10.53 -8.89 -1.88
C ALA A 90 -9.14 -9.47 -2.11
N ILE A 91 -9.04 -10.78 -2.33
CA ILE A 91 -7.76 -11.45 -2.61
C ILE A 91 -7.16 -10.94 -3.91
N ALA A 92 -7.97 -10.81 -4.97
CA ALA A 92 -7.53 -10.28 -6.26
C ALA A 92 -7.09 -8.81 -6.14
N LEU A 93 -7.86 -7.98 -5.44
CA LEU A 93 -7.51 -6.58 -5.22
C LEU A 93 -6.25 -6.42 -4.36
N HIS A 94 -6.10 -7.24 -3.31
CA HIS A 94 -4.88 -7.31 -2.52
C HIS A 94 -3.67 -7.62 -3.41
N LYS A 95 -3.77 -8.67 -4.24
CA LYS A 95 -2.71 -9.04 -5.18
C LYS A 95 -2.38 -7.90 -6.13
N GLN A 96 -3.40 -7.24 -6.69
CA GLN A 96 -3.21 -6.09 -7.57
C GLN A 96 -2.46 -4.94 -6.88
N LEU A 97 -2.81 -4.60 -5.63
CA LEU A 97 -2.12 -3.54 -4.89
C LEU A 97 -0.66 -3.91 -4.59
N MET A 98 -0.39 -5.17 -4.26
CA MET A 98 0.97 -5.67 -4.07
C MET A 98 1.77 -5.60 -5.37
N ASP A 99 1.20 -6.04 -6.50
CA ASP A 99 1.82 -5.99 -7.82
C ASP A 99 2.10 -4.52 -8.21
N LEU A 100 1.15 -3.61 -8.01
CA LEU A 100 1.32 -2.17 -8.29
C LEU A 100 2.46 -1.53 -7.48
N ARG A 101 2.67 -1.92 -6.21
CA ARG A 101 3.85 -1.47 -5.46
C ARG A 101 5.13 -1.91 -6.17
N HIS A 102 5.20 -3.19 -6.55
CA HIS A 102 6.41 -3.77 -7.12
C HIS A 102 6.72 -3.26 -8.52
N GLU A 103 5.71 -2.99 -9.33
CA GLU A 103 5.93 -2.68 -10.75
C GLU A 103 5.87 -1.18 -11.09
N VAL A 104 5.16 -0.38 -10.29
CA VAL A 104 4.82 1.01 -10.66
C VAL A 104 5.17 2.04 -9.59
N TYR A 105 4.80 1.80 -8.32
CA TYR A 105 4.79 2.88 -7.31
C TYR A 105 6.02 2.94 -6.40
N ALA A 106 6.68 1.81 -6.13
CA ALA A 106 7.93 1.78 -5.36
C ALA A 106 9.16 1.46 -6.22
N HIS A 107 8.95 0.91 -7.42
CA HIS A 107 9.99 0.61 -8.39
C HIS A 107 9.51 0.97 -9.80
N SER A 108 10.46 1.11 -10.73
CA SER A 108 10.21 1.38 -12.14
C SER A 108 10.46 0.13 -12.97
N ASP A 109 9.42 -0.66 -13.25
CA ASP A 109 9.55 -1.85 -14.09
C ASP A 109 9.53 -1.50 -15.59
N SER A 110 10.43 -2.14 -16.34
CA SER A 110 10.52 -2.12 -17.81
C SER A 110 9.20 -2.41 -18.54
N LYS A 111 8.27 -3.15 -17.91
CA LYS A 111 6.94 -3.41 -18.50
C LYS A 111 6.13 -2.12 -18.72
N HIS A 112 6.29 -1.15 -17.82
CA HIS A 112 5.45 0.05 -17.76
C HIS A 112 6.13 1.31 -18.31
N HIS A 113 7.46 1.30 -18.38
CA HIS A 113 8.24 2.42 -18.89
C HIS A 113 8.87 2.09 -20.24
N LYS A 114 8.37 2.73 -21.30
CA LYS A 114 8.88 2.56 -22.66
C LYS A 114 9.36 3.90 -23.19
N VAL A 115 10.65 3.94 -23.54
CA VAL A 115 11.28 5.09 -24.18
C VAL A 115 11.95 4.66 -25.48
N GLN A 116 11.96 5.54 -26.48
CA GLN A 116 12.62 5.30 -27.74
C GLN A 116 13.50 6.50 -28.11
N PRO A 117 14.81 6.31 -28.30
CA PRO A 117 15.63 7.35 -28.88
C PRO A 117 15.29 7.53 -30.36
N TRP A 118 15.27 8.78 -30.82
CA TRP A 118 15.12 9.11 -32.24
C TRP A 118 15.96 10.34 -32.57
N ARG A 119 16.34 10.48 -33.85
CA ARG A 119 17.16 11.60 -34.32
C ARG A 119 16.31 12.58 -35.12
N LEU A 120 16.48 13.86 -34.81
CA LEU A 120 16.01 14.96 -35.62
C LEU A 120 17.24 15.78 -36.01
N ASP A 121 17.63 15.71 -37.27
CA ASP A 121 18.88 16.26 -37.80
C ASP A 121 20.12 15.80 -36.99
N SER A 122 20.86 16.75 -36.41
CA SER A 122 22.04 16.49 -35.57
C SER A 122 21.71 16.19 -34.11
N GLU A 123 20.46 16.37 -33.68
CA GLU A 123 20.06 16.20 -32.28
C GLU A 123 19.51 14.79 -32.00
N ALA A 124 19.98 14.19 -30.91
CA ALA A 124 19.41 12.96 -30.37
C ALA A 124 18.34 13.31 -29.33
N LEU A 125 17.11 12.91 -29.60
CA LEU A 125 15.95 13.13 -28.74
C LEU A 125 15.47 11.81 -28.14
N THR A 126 14.72 11.88 -27.03
CA THR A 126 14.07 10.72 -26.41
C THR A 126 12.57 10.90 -26.45
N ASP A 127 11.86 9.93 -27.04
CA ASP A 127 10.41 9.89 -27.02
C ASP A 127 9.90 8.94 -25.92
N ILE A 128 8.89 9.38 -25.16
CA ILE A 128 8.23 8.55 -24.14
C ILE A 128 7.07 7.82 -24.81
N ARG A 129 7.28 6.53 -25.13
CA ARG A 129 6.29 5.67 -25.78
C ARG A 129 5.24 5.12 -24.83
N GLY A 130 5.53 5.07 -23.53
CA GLY A 130 4.59 4.59 -22.52
C GLY A 130 5.06 4.87 -21.10
N ALA A 131 4.14 5.38 -20.28
CA ALA A 131 4.31 5.56 -18.84
C ALA A 131 2.95 5.33 -18.14
N PRO A 132 2.94 4.75 -16.92
CA PRO A 132 1.71 4.48 -16.20
C PRO A 132 1.05 5.78 -15.74
N PHE A 133 -0.29 5.81 -15.77
CA PHE A 133 -1.03 6.88 -15.13
C PHE A 133 -1.21 6.56 -13.65
N LEU A 134 -0.58 7.36 -12.81
CA LEU A 134 -0.60 7.22 -11.35
C LEU A 134 -1.95 7.70 -10.79
N ARG A 135 -2.99 6.88 -10.96
CA ARG A 135 -4.35 7.17 -10.55
C ARG A 135 -5.12 5.91 -10.19
N PHE A 136 -6.11 6.08 -9.32
CA PHE A 136 -7.22 5.15 -9.15
C PHE A 136 -8.52 5.84 -9.54
N THR A 137 -9.45 5.07 -10.10
CA THR A 137 -10.83 5.47 -10.29
C THR A 137 -11.55 5.60 -8.95
N LYS A 138 -12.73 6.24 -8.96
CA LYS A 138 -13.58 6.36 -7.77
C LYS A 138 -13.94 4.99 -7.20
N ASN A 139 -14.40 4.08 -8.06
CA ASN A 139 -14.79 2.72 -7.67
C ASN A 139 -13.61 1.93 -7.09
N GLU A 140 -12.41 2.06 -7.66
CA GLU A 140 -11.21 1.42 -7.07
C GLU A 140 -10.90 1.96 -5.67
N CYS A 141 -10.96 3.28 -5.45
CA CYS A 141 -10.76 3.83 -4.11
C CYS A 141 -11.82 3.37 -3.09
N GLU A 142 -13.08 3.20 -3.51
CA GLU A 142 -14.15 2.66 -2.67
C GLU A 142 -13.85 1.19 -2.29
N GLN A 143 -13.53 0.35 -3.27
CA GLN A 143 -13.17 -1.06 -3.04
C GLN A 143 -11.92 -1.22 -2.16
N ILE A 144 -10.90 -0.37 -2.35
CA ILE A 144 -9.70 -0.35 -1.51
C ILE A 144 -10.06 0.00 -0.06
N THR A 145 -10.95 0.98 0.13
CA THR A 145 -11.40 1.38 1.47
C THR A 145 -12.14 0.23 2.16
N GLU A 146 -13.04 -0.45 1.45
CA GLU A 146 -13.78 -1.61 1.96
C GLU A 146 -12.86 -2.77 2.32
N LEU A 147 -11.87 -3.07 1.47
CA LEU A 147 -10.85 -4.08 1.71
C LEU A 147 -10.09 -3.78 3.01
N ILE A 148 -9.59 -2.55 3.17
CA ILE A 148 -8.85 -2.12 4.36
C ILE A 148 -9.74 -2.22 5.60
N ASP A 149 -10.99 -1.78 5.53
CA ASP A 149 -11.94 -1.89 6.64
C ASP A 149 -12.18 -3.36 7.03
N GLY A 150 -12.26 -4.26 6.05
CA GLY A 150 -12.34 -5.70 6.29
C GLY A 150 -11.11 -6.25 7.02
N ILE A 151 -9.91 -5.83 6.62
CA ILE A 151 -8.65 -6.25 7.26
C ILE A 151 -8.57 -5.72 8.70
N LEU A 152 -8.85 -4.43 8.90
CA LEU A 152 -8.78 -3.79 10.22
C LEU A 152 -9.78 -4.39 11.22
N LYS A 153 -10.99 -4.75 10.76
CA LYS A 153 -11.98 -5.47 11.59
C LYS A 153 -11.46 -6.80 12.14
N ARG A 154 -10.52 -7.46 11.44
CA ARG A 154 -9.89 -8.73 11.86
C ARG A 154 -8.64 -8.50 12.72
N LEU A 155 -7.87 -7.46 12.42
CA LEU A 155 -6.62 -7.14 13.13
C LEU A 155 -6.84 -6.50 14.51
N LEU A 156 -7.76 -5.53 14.61
CA LEU A 156 -7.93 -4.74 15.83
C LEU A 156 -8.28 -5.59 17.07
N PRO A 157 -9.19 -6.59 16.99
CA PRO A 157 -9.47 -7.46 18.13
C PRO A 157 -8.21 -8.20 18.62
N ARG A 158 -7.38 -8.70 17.69
CA ARG A 158 -6.12 -9.39 18.03
C ARG A 158 -5.14 -8.47 18.74
N ILE A 159 -4.99 -7.23 18.27
CA ILE A 159 -4.13 -6.22 18.91
C ILE A 159 -4.62 -5.93 20.33
N ILE A 160 -5.93 -5.77 20.51
CA ILE A 160 -6.54 -5.50 21.83
C ILE A 160 -6.28 -6.66 22.80
N THR A 161 -6.51 -7.90 22.36
CA THR A 161 -6.24 -9.10 23.17
C THR A 161 -4.77 -9.19 23.54
N MET A 162 -3.86 -9.11 22.57
CA MET A 162 -2.41 -9.20 22.84
C MET A 162 -1.92 -8.10 23.77
N ARG A 163 -2.45 -6.88 23.65
CA ARG A 163 -2.12 -5.76 24.54
C ARG A 163 -2.45 -6.09 26.00
N ALA A 164 -3.64 -6.66 26.25
CA ALA A 164 -4.04 -7.06 27.60
C ALA A 164 -3.11 -8.16 28.12
N GLU A 165 -2.89 -9.20 27.34
CA GLU A 165 -2.05 -10.33 27.75
C GLU A 165 -0.55 -9.99 27.91
N ILE A 166 -0.07 -8.88 27.34
CA ILE A 166 1.31 -8.38 27.55
C ILE A 166 1.35 -7.49 28.80
N ALA A 167 0.32 -6.70 29.05
CA ALA A 167 0.25 -5.84 30.23
C ALA A 167 0.08 -6.65 31.54
N ASP A 168 -0.54 -7.83 31.45
CA ASP A 168 -0.79 -8.73 32.58
C ASP A 168 0.34 -9.76 32.84
N ALA A 169 1.42 -9.74 32.05
CA ALA A 169 2.54 -10.70 32.09
C ALA A 169 3.78 -10.15 32.81
#